data_AF-A0A9Q1FHC9-F1
#
_entry.id   AF-A0A9Q1FHC9-F1
#
_cell.length_a   1.000
_cell.length_b   1.000
_cell.length_c   1.000
_cell.angle_alpha   90.00
_cell.angle_beta   90.00
_cell.angle_gamma   90.00
#
_symmetry.space_group_name_H-M   'P 1'
#
loop_
_entity.id
_entity.type
_entity.pdbx_description
1 polymer ?
#
loop_
_entity_poly.entity_id
_entity_poly.type
_entity_poly.pdbx_seq_one_letter_code
_entity_poly.pdbx_strand_id
1 'polypeptide(L)'
;MTRAGESGKSTIVKQMRILHVNGFNAEEKKLKIQDIKNNIKEAIETIVTAMSTLVPPVQLANPENQFRIEYVLNLANQKDFEFPPEFYEHAKTLWQDEGVKACFERSNEYQLIDCAQYFLDKIDIVKQSDYTPTDQDLLRCRVLTSGIFETRFQVDKVNFHMFDVGGQRDERRKWIQCFNDVTAIIFCGGESSSYNMVGTGGQSGPTA
;
A
#
# COMPACT_ATOMS: atom_id res chain seq x y z
N MET A 1 17.76 3.72 -5.82
CA MET A 1 17.17 4.85 -5.05
C MET A 1 17.10 4.46 -3.57
N THR A 2 17.28 5.38 -2.62
CA THR A 2 17.41 5.06 -1.16
C THR A 2 16.33 5.74 -0.29
N ARG A 3 15.90 5.10 0.84
CA ARG A 3 14.63 5.34 1.59
C ARG A 3 14.75 5.87 3.04
N ALA A 4 13.82 6.76 3.42
CA ALA A 4 13.05 6.75 4.69
C ALA A 4 11.57 6.43 4.36
N GLY A 5 10.80 5.80 5.27
CA GLY A 5 9.43 5.28 5.04
C GLY A 5 8.56 6.08 4.04
N GLU A 6 7.90 5.41 3.07
CA GLU A 6 6.75 5.92 2.28
C GLU A 6 6.98 7.17 1.42
N SER A 7 8.18 7.31 0.85
CA SER A 7 8.56 8.53 0.12
C SER A 7 8.34 8.49 -1.41
N GLY A 8 7.47 7.61 -1.96
CA GLY A 8 7.13 7.63 -3.40
C GLY A 8 8.16 7.10 -4.43
N LYS A 9 9.23 6.37 -4.03
CA LYS A 9 10.25 5.81 -4.96
C LYS A 9 9.69 4.91 -6.05
N SER A 10 8.92 3.90 -5.66
CA SER A 10 8.31 2.97 -6.61
C SER A 10 7.31 3.68 -7.53
N THR A 11 6.72 4.79 -7.10
CA THR A 11 5.87 5.63 -7.96
C THR A 11 6.68 6.27 -9.09
N ILE A 12 7.89 6.77 -8.81
CA ILE A 12 8.79 7.34 -9.84
C ILE A 12 9.24 6.24 -10.82
N VAL A 13 9.56 5.05 -10.33
CA VAL A 13 9.95 3.91 -11.18
C VAL A 13 8.82 3.49 -12.10
N LYS A 14 7.60 3.39 -11.56
CA LYS A 14 6.40 3.07 -12.34
C LYS A 14 6.08 4.16 -13.38
N GLN A 15 6.23 5.44 -13.03
CA GLN A 15 6.09 6.56 -13.98
C GLN A 15 7.10 6.46 -15.14
N MET A 16 8.37 6.18 -14.82
CA MET A 16 9.41 6.00 -15.86
C MET A 16 9.11 4.82 -16.79
N ARG A 17 8.57 3.71 -16.26
CA ARG A 17 8.13 2.58 -17.08
C ARG A 17 6.95 2.90 -17.98
N ILE A 18 5.95 3.61 -17.47
CA ILE A 18 4.78 4.05 -18.27
C ILE A 18 5.24 4.95 -19.42
N LEU A 19 6.13 5.89 -19.14
CA LEU A 19 6.59 6.87 -20.13
C LEU A 19 7.58 6.31 -21.16
N HIS A 20 8.44 5.33 -20.79
CA HIS A 20 9.59 4.94 -21.62
C HIS A 20 9.72 3.44 -21.94
N VAL A 21 8.85 2.57 -21.39
CA VAL A 21 8.96 1.09 -21.52
C VAL A 21 7.61 0.44 -21.83
N ASN A 22 6.79 1.04 -22.70
CA ASN A 22 5.49 0.49 -23.14
C ASN A 22 4.57 -0.01 -22.00
N GLY A 23 4.68 0.58 -20.79
CA GLY A 23 3.83 0.28 -19.65
C GLY A 23 3.99 -1.13 -19.04
N PHE A 24 2.86 -1.70 -18.58
CA PHE A 24 2.78 -3.00 -17.92
C PHE A 24 2.12 -4.03 -18.83
N ASN A 25 2.69 -5.24 -18.88
CA ASN A 25 2.13 -6.34 -19.67
C ASN A 25 0.88 -6.96 -18.99
N ALA A 26 0.13 -7.80 -19.72
CA ALA A 26 -1.13 -8.36 -19.22
C ALA A 26 -0.95 -9.26 -17.98
N GLU A 27 0.14 -10.02 -17.90
CA GLU A 27 0.46 -10.88 -16.75
C GLU A 27 0.84 -10.05 -15.50
N GLU A 28 1.60 -8.97 -15.67
CA GLU A 28 1.92 -8.01 -14.62
C GLU A 28 0.65 -7.33 -14.09
N LYS A 29 -0.26 -6.93 -15.00
CA LYS A 29 -1.56 -6.37 -14.61
C LYS A 29 -2.37 -7.37 -13.80
N LYS A 30 -2.37 -8.65 -14.16
CA LYS A 30 -3.06 -9.72 -13.41
C LYS A 30 -2.51 -9.89 -11.99
N LEU A 31 -1.18 -9.90 -11.84
CA LEU A 31 -0.55 -9.94 -10.51
C LEU A 31 -0.90 -8.67 -9.69
N LYS A 32 -0.95 -7.51 -10.35
CA LYS A 32 -1.31 -6.24 -9.71
C LYS A 32 -2.78 -6.16 -9.29
N ILE A 33 -3.70 -6.86 -9.97
CA ILE A 33 -5.09 -7.00 -9.50
C ILE A 33 -5.09 -7.61 -8.10
N GLN A 34 -4.32 -8.68 -7.89
CA GLN A 34 -4.22 -9.32 -6.59
C GLN A 34 -3.62 -8.37 -5.53
N ASP A 35 -2.58 -7.62 -5.88
CA ASP A 35 -1.99 -6.61 -5.00
C ASP A 35 -3.00 -5.52 -4.60
N ILE A 36 -3.82 -5.05 -5.54
CA ILE A 36 -4.88 -4.05 -5.29
C ILE A 36 -5.95 -4.62 -4.35
N LYS A 37 -6.38 -5.86 -4.58
CA LYS A 37 -7.33 -6.55 -3.69
C LYS A 37 -6.77 -6.69 -2.28
N ASN A 38 -5.49 -7.05 -2.16
CA ASN A 38 -4.78 -7.09 -0.87
C ASN A 38 -4.71 -5.71 -0.21
N ASN A 39 -4.48 -4.63 -0.96
CA ASN A 39 -4.50 -3.27 -0.41
C ASN A 39 -5.87 -2.89 0.16
N ILE A 40 -6.98 -3.28 -0.49
CA ILE A 40 -8.33 -3.05 0.05
C ILE A 40 -8.51 -3.79 1.38
N LYS A 41 -8.10 -5.06 1.43
CA LYS A 41 -8.15 -5.87 2.66
C LYS A 41 -7.33 -5.26 3.78
N GLU A 42 -6.06 -4.93 3.51
CA GLU A 42 -5.15 -4.32 4.48
C GLU A 42 -5.71 -2.99 4.99
N ALA A 43 -6.27 -2.15 4.10
CA ALA A 43 -6.84 -0.85 4.47
C ALA A 43 -8.03 -1.01 5.43
N ILE A 44 -9.03 -1.83 5.07
CA ILE A 44 -10.24 -1.97 5.91
C ILE A 44 -9.92 -2.65 7.23
N GLU A 45 -9.06 -3.66 7.23
CA GLU A 45 -8.59 -4.36 8.43
C GLU A 45 -7.87 -3.42 9.40
N THR A 46 -6.97 -2.58 8.86
CA THR A 46 -6.21 -1.61 9.66
C THR A 46 -7.14 -0.59 10.30
N ILE A 47 -8.09 -0.01 9.54
CA ILE A 47 -9.02 1.00 10.06
C ILE A 47 -9.89 0.41 11.16
N VAL A 48 -10.47 -0.78 10.92
CA VAL A 48 -11.35 -1.45 11.89
C VAL A 48 -10.59 -1.86 13.14
N THR A 49 -9.36 -2.35 13.02
CA THR A 49 -8.50 -2.64 14.17
C THR A 49 -8.23 -1.36 14.97
N ALA A 50 -7.92 -0.27 14.27
CA ALA A 50 -7.63 1.03 14.88
C ALA A 50 -8.81 1.62 15.66
N MET A 51 -10.06 1.35 15.26
CA MET A 51 -11.25 1.85 15.97
C MET A 51 -11.22 1.50 17.47
N SER A 52 -10.75 0.29 17.81
CA SER A 52 -10.66 -0.19 19.19
C SER A 52 -9.39 0.24 19.92
N THR A 53 -8.31 0.57 19.20
CA THR A 53 -7.01 0.90 19.78
C THR A 53 -6.76 2.40 19.91
N LEU A 54 -7.48 3.22 19.16
CA LEU A 54 -7.45 4.69 19.29
C LEU A 54 -7.88 5.12 20.70
N VAL A 55 -7.32 6.23 21.15
CA VAL A 55 -7.67 6.84 22.45
C VAL A 55 -8.15 8.27 22.20
N PRO A 56 -9.43 8.61 22.44
CA PRO A 56 -10.53 7.71 22.80
C PRO A 56 -10.90 6.76 21.64
N PRO A 57 -11.48 5.58 21.95
CA PRO A 57 -11.89 4.62 20.93
C PRO A 57 -13.05 5.17 20.11
N VAL A 58 -13.10 4.77 18.84
CA VAL A 58 -14.16 5.15 17.92
C VAL A 58 -15.15 3.99 17.83
N GLN A 59 -16.43 4.27 18.06
CA GLN A 59 -17.49 3.28 17.92
C GLN A 59 -18.09 3.35 16.52
N LEU A 60 -18.68 2.23 16.07
CA LEU A 60 -19.51 2.21 14.87
C LEU A 60 -20.70 3.16 15.03
N ALA A 61 -21.05 3.85 13.95
CA ALA A 61 -22.26 4.64 13.91
C ALA A 61 -23.50 3.74 13.87
N ASN A 62 -23.42 2.60 13.16
CA ASN A 62 -24.46 1.58 13.19
C ASN A 62 -23.96 0.31 13.91
N PRO A 63 -24.51 -0.04 15.09
CA PRO A 63 -24.16 -1.27 15.82
C PRO A 63 -24.43 -2.56 15.03
N GLU A 64 -25.34 -2.53 14.05
CA GLU A 64 -25.60 -3.68 13.17
C GLU A 64 -24.38 -4.03 12.31
N ASN A 65 -23.40 -3.13 12.15
CA ASN A 65 -22.17 -3.42 11.42
C ASN A 65 -21.15 -4.21 12.23
N GLN A 66 -21.42 -4.52 13.50
CA GLN A 66 -20.49 -5.22 14.39
C GLN A 66 -20.08 -6.60 13.83
N PHE A 67 -21.02 -7.37 13.28
CA PHE A 67 -20.69 -8.69 12.70
C PHE A 67 -19.77 -8.57 11.47
N ARG A 68 -19.81 -7.42 10.77
CA ARG A 68 -18.93 -7.15 9.61
C ARG A 68 -17.51 -6.87 10.06
N ILE A 69 -17.34 -6.19 11.19
CA ILE A 69 -16.02 -6.00 11.84
C ILE A 69 -15.43 -7.38 12.17
N GLU A 70 -16.19 -8.23 12.84
CA GLU A 70 -15.74 -9.58 13.21
C GLU A 70 -15.37 -10.42 11.99
N TYR A 71 -16.17 -10.34 10.92
CA TYR A 71 -15.86 -10.97 9.64
C TYR A 71 -14.50 -10.52 9.10
N VAL A 72 -14.27 -9.20 8.97
CA VAL A 72 -13.01 -8.64 8.45
C VAL A 72 -11.80 -9.03 9.32
N LEU A 73 -11.95 -8.98 10.65
CA LEU A 73 -10.87 -9.34 11.57
C LEU A 73 -10.52 -10.84 11.52
N ASN A 74 -11.50 -11.72 11.28
CA ASN A 74 -11.23 -13.15 11.09
C ASN A 74 -10.45 -13.43 9.80
N LEU A 75 -10.63 -12.60 8.77
CA LEU A 75 -9.91 -12.74 7.50
C LEU A 75 -8.44 -12.32 7.57
N ALA A 76 -8.05 -11.50 8.55
CA ALA A 76 -6.68 -11.04 8.75
C ALA A 76 -5.65 -12.19 8.72
N ASN A 77 -6.03 -13.33 9.30
CA ASN A 77 -5.15 -14.50 9.43
C ASN A 77 -5.11 -15.40 8.18
N GLN A 78 -5.96 -15.16 7.18
CA GLN A 78 -6.00 -15.97 5.96
C GLN A 78 -5.05 -15.41 4.88
N LYS A 79 -4.03 -16.22 4.54
CA LYS A 79 -3.03 -15.88 3.50
C LYS A 79 -3.56 -16.10 2.08
N ASP A 80 -4.34 -17.15 1.86
CA ASP A 80 -4.91 -17.51 0.56
C ASP A 80 -6.38 -17.10 0.48
N PHE A 81 -6.64 -15.80 0.64
CA PHE A 81 -8.00 -15.28 0.59
C PHE A 81 -8.48 -15.12 -0.85
N GLU A 82 -9.60 -15.77 -1.21
CA GLU A 82 -10.14 -15.78 -2.57
C GLU A 82 -11.01 -14.57 -2.93
N PHE A 83 -11.16 -13.60 -2.02
CA PHE A 83 -11.95 -12.37 -2.22
C PHE A 83 -13.38 -12.63 -2.74
N PRO A 84 -14.22 -13.32 -1.94
CA PRO A 84 -15.60 -13.58 -2.31
C PRO A 84 -16.42 -12.27 -2.36
N PRO A 85 -17.54 -12.22 -3.11
CA PRO A 85 -18.37 -11.01 -3.22
C PRO A 85 -18.83 -10.43 -1.88
N GLU A 86 -19.09 -11.29 -0.90
CA GLU A 86 -19.46 -10.92 0.48
C GLU A 86 -18.42 -10.01 1.15
N PHE A 87 -17.12 -10.23 0.89
CA PHE A 87 -16.06 -9.39 1.45
C PHE A 87 -16.17 -7.96 0.95
N TYR A 88 -16.40 -7.77 -0.35
CA TYR A 88 -16.54 -6.44 -0.92
C TYR A 88 -17.79 -5.72 -0.38
N GLU A 89 -18.89 -6.44 -0.18
CA GLU A 89 -20.10 -5.86 0.43
C GLU A 89 -19.87 -5.50 1.90
N HIS A 90 -19.19 -6.34 2.69
CA HIS A 90 -18.83 -6.02 4.08
C HIS A 90 -17.89 -4.81 4.15
N ALA A 91 -16.82 -4.80 3.36
CA ALA A 91 -15.87 -3.70 3.31
C ALA A 91 -16.51 -2.39 2.88
N LYS A 92 -17.40 -2.42 1.87
CA LYS A 92 -18.14 -1.25 1.40
C LYS A 92 -19.10 -0.71 2.46
N THR A 93 -19.88 -1.57 3.11
CA THR A 93 -20.80 -1.13 4.17
C THR A 93 -20.04 -0.53 5.35
N LEU A 94 -18.91 -1.15 5.74
CA LEU A 94 -18.05 -0.60 6.78
C LEU A 94 -17.47 0.75 6.37
N TRP A 95 -16.96 0.90 5.14
CA TRP A 95 -16.42 2.17 4.65
C TRP A 95 -17.46 3.29 4.62
N GLN A 96 -18.73 2.96 4.43
CA GLN A 96 -19.83 3.93 4.47
C GLN A 96 -20.26 4.30 5.89
N ASP A 97 -19.85 3.56 6.92
CA ASP A 97 -20.16 3.85 8.31
C ASP A 97 -19.41 5.11 8.79
N GLU A 98 -20.15 6.05 9.38
CA GLU A 98 -19.58 7.32 9.85
C GLU A 98 -18.53 7.13 10.97
N GLY A 99 -18.65 6.06 11.78
CA GLY A 99 -17.64 5.71 12.77
C GLY A 99 -16.34 5.24 12.13
N VAL A 100 -16.42 4.44 11.05
CA VAL A 100 -15.23 4.00 10.29
C VAL A 100 -14.56 5.19 9.61
N LYS A 101 -15.34 6.11 9.02
CA LYS A 101 -14.79 7.35 8.44
C LYS A 101 -14.14 8.24 9.49
N ALA A 102 -14.74 8.38 10.66
CA ALA A 102 -14.14 9.13 11.77
C ALA A 102 -12.80 8.51 12.24
N CYS A 103 -12.69 7.17 12.22
CA CYS A 103 -11.43 6.49 12.46
C CYS A 103 -10.40 6.75 11.35
N PHE A 104 -10.83 6.80 10.10
CA PHE A 104 -9.98 7.11 8.95
C PHE A 104 -9.41 8.54 9.00
N GLU A 105 -10.20 9.54 9.41
CA GLU A 105 -9.71 10.91 9.62
C GLU A 105 -8.58 10.99 10.66
N ARG A 106 -8.55 10.04 11.60
CA ARG A 106 -7.49 9.87 12.60
C ARG A 106 -6.40 8.89 12.16
N SER A 107 -6.29 8.60 10.87
CA SER A 107 -5.29 7.67 10.32
C SER A 107 -3.84 8.09 10.56
N ASN A 108 -3.59 9.35 10.90
CA ASN A 108 -2.29 9.84 11.33
C ASN A 108 -1.81 9.24 12.68
N GLU A 109 -2.71 8.69 13.48
CA GLU A 109 -2.39 8.08 14.78
C GLU A 109 -1.98 6.59 14.67
N TYR A 110 -2.17 5.98 13.49
CA TYR A 110 -1.80 4.59 13.21
C TYR A 110 -1.14 4.45 11.83
N GLN A 111 -0.83 3.23 11.41
CA GLN A 111 -0.14 2.97 10.14
C GLN A 111 -1.13 2.53 9.08
N LEU A 112 -1.78 3.50 8.42
CA LEU A 112 -2.66 3.24 7.28
C LEU A 112 -1.92 3.43 5.96
N ILE A 113 -2.28 2.64 4.95
CA ILE A 113 -1.74 2.81 3.60
C ILE A 113 -2.28 4.07 2.94
N ASP A 114 -1.43 4.88 2.31
CA ASP A 114 -1.82 6.12 1.62
C ASP A 114 -2.88 5.92 0.53
N CYS A 115 -2.95 4.72 -0.05
CA CYS A 115 -3.91 4.38 -1.10
C CYS A 115 -5.25 3.84 -0.57
N ALA A 116 -5.46 3.81 0.75
CA ALA A 116 -6.65 3.27 1.39
C ALA A 116 -7.93 3.90 0.84
N GLN A 117 -8.09 5.22 0.98
CA GLN A 117 -9.27 5.94 0.49
C GLN A 117 -9.54 5.69 -0.99
N TYR A 118 -8.49 5.80 -1.82
CA TYR A 118 -8.61 5.64 -3.27
C TYR A 118 -9.17 4.27 -3.68
N PHE A 119 -8.74 3.19 -3.02
CA PHE A 119 -9.22 1.85 -3.34
C PHE A 119 -10.53 1.50 -2.64
N LEU A 120 -10.77 2.00 -1.42
CA LEU A 120 -12.04 1.83 -0.70
C LEU A 120 -13.20 2.52 -1.44
N ASP A 121 -12.97 3.70 -2.01
CA ASP A 121 -13.96 4.40 -2.85
C ASP A 121 -14.25 3.68 -4.18
N LYS A 122 -13.35 2.78 -4.61
CA LYS A 122 -13.43 2.03 -5.86
C LYS A 122 -13.77 0.55 -5.68
N ILE A 123 -14.24 0.13 -4.51
CA ILE A 123 -14.60 -1.27 -4.23
C ILE A 123 -15.56 -1.84 -5.30
N ASP A 124 -16.56 -1.08 -5.74
CA ASP A 124 -17.54 -1.52 -6.75
C ASP A 124 -16.94 -1.79 -8.13
N ILE A 125 -15.82 -1.14 -8.45
CA ILE A 125 -15.09 -1.35 -9.70
C ILE A 125 -14.17 -2.55 -9.55
N VAL A 126 -13.44 -2.64 -8.43
CA VAL A 126 -12.47 -3.72 -8.17
C VAL A 126 -13.14 -5.08 -7.96
N LYS A 127 -14.39 -5.12 -7.49
CA LYS A 127 -15.15 -6.37 -7.31
C LYS A 127 -15.59 -7.02 -8.63
N GLN A 128 -15.54 -6.30 -9.75
CA GLN A 128 -15.95 -6.84 -11.05
C GLN A 128 -14.92 -7.88 -11.56
N SER A 129 -15.39 -8.95 -12.19
CA SER A 129 -14.54 -10.03 -12.69
C SER A 129 -13.71 -9.64 -13.92
N ASP A 130 -14.16 -8.64 -14.67
CA ASP A 130 -13.51 -8.04 -15.84
C ASP A 130 -12.68 -6.80 -15.48
N TYR A 131 -12.51 -6.51 -14.20
CA TYR A 131 -11.70 -5.39 -13.73
C TYR A 131 -10.27 -5.45 -14.29
N THR A 132 -9.90 -4.39 -15.01
CA THR A 132 -8.53 -4.19 -15.51
C THR A 132 -7.96 -2.93 -14.86
N PRO A 133 -6.84 -3.02 -14.11
CA PRO A 133 -6.25 -1.87 -13.44
C PRO A 133 -5.84 -0.80 -14.44
N THR A 134 -6.21 0.45 -14.16
CA THR A 134 -5.72 1.62 -14.87
C THR A 134 -4.28 1.93 -14.46
N ASP A 135 -3.56 2.71 -15.27
CA ASP A 135 -2.20 3.15 -14.91
C ASP A 135 -2.19 3.91 -13.57
N GLN A 136 -3.27 4.64 -13.24
CA GLN A 136 -3.42 5.30 -11.96
C GLN A 136 -3.58 4.30 -10.80
N ASP A 137 -4.32 3.21 -10.99
CA ASP A 137 -4.43 2.13 -10.01
C ASP A 137 -3.08 1.45 -9.79
N LEU A 138 -2.34 1.20 -10.88
CA LEU A 138 -1.00 0.64 -10.81
C LEU A 138 -0.01 1.55 -10.07
N LEU A 139 -0.10 2.86 -10.27
CA LEU A 139 0.71 3.86 -9.58
C LEU A 139 0.39 3.93 -8.09
N ARG A 140 -0.90 3.94 -7.73
CA ARG A 140 -1.38 4.03 -6.34
C ARG A 140 -1.27 2.71 -5.57
N CYS A 141 -1.23 1.58 -6.27
CA CYS A 141 -1.09 0.26 -5.65
C CYS A 141 0.19 0.18 -4.83
N ARG A 142 0.02 -0.09 -3.53
CA ARG A 142 1.12 -0.27 -2.59
C ARG A 142 1.61 -1.70 -2.73
N VAL A 143 2.81 -1.83 -3.25
CA VAL A 143 3.55 -3.08 -3.28
C VAL A 143 4.71 -2.89 -2.34
N LEU A 144 4.76 -3.65 -1.26
CA LEU A 144 5.96 -3.69 -0.43
C LEU A 144 7.07 -4.30 -1.29
N THR A 145 7.95 -3.45 -1.81
CA THR A 145 9.15 -3.89 -2.53
C THR A 145 10.06 -4.59 -1.53
N SER A 146 9.95 -5.92 -1.47
CA SER A 146 10.95 -6.79 -0.87
C SER A 146 11.94 -7.17 -1.97
N GLY A 147 13.22 -6.90 -1.77
CA GLY A 147 14.27 -7.13 -2.76
C GLY A 147 14.67 -5.91 -3.58
N ILE A 148 15.39 -6.20 -4.67
CA ILE A 148 15.95 -5.24 -5.61
C ILE A 148 15.21 -5.43 -6.94
N PHE A 149 14.55 -4.37 -7.41
CA PHE A 149 13.89 -4.36 -8.71
C PHE A 149 14.73 -3.57 -9.71
N GLU A 150 15.06 -4.18 -10.84
CA GLU A 150 15.80 -3.55 -11.92
C GLU A 150 14.85 -3.09 -13.03
N THR A 151 15.05 -1.88 -13.53
CA THR A 151 14.34 -1.39 -14.72
C THR A 151 15.35 -0.77 -15.67
N ARG A 152 15.32 -1.19 -16.94
CA ARG A 152 16.16 -0.63 -18.00
C ARG A 152 15.27 0.10 -19.00
N PHE A 153 15.66 1.31 -19.36
CA PHE A 153 14.92 2.13 -20.32
C PHE A 153 15.87 3.05 -21.09
N GLN A 154 15.46 3.53 -22.26
CA GLN A 154 16.26 4.42 -23.09
C GLN A 154 15.53 5.76 -23.24
N VAL A 155 16.23 6.88 -23.01
CA VAL A 155 15.72 8.25 -23.22
C VAL A 155 16.71 8.98 -24.10
N ASP A 156 16.26 9.54 -25.23
CA ASP A 156 17.11 10.30 -26.17
C ASP A 156 18.43 9.59 -26.55
N LYS A 157 18.34 8.27 -26.79
CA LYS A 157 19.45 7.35 -27.12
C LYS A 157 20.40 7.03 -25.96
N VAL A 158 20.19 7.60 -24.77
CA VAL A 158 20.93 7.27 -23.55
C VAL A 158 20.24 6.12 -22.81
N ASN A 159 20.99 5.08 -22.46
CA ASN A 159 20.48 3.93 -21.70
C ASN A 159 20.55 4.20 -20.20
N PHE A 160 19.42 4.01 -19.52
CA PHE A 160 19.29 4.11 -18.08
C PHE A 160 19.05 2.71 -17.50
N HIS A 161 19.80 2.37 -16.45
CA HIS A 161 19.60 1.17 -15.65
C HIS A 161 19.33 1.60 -14.21
N MET A 162 18.08 1.48 -13.80
CA MET A 162 17.59 1.95 -12.51
C MET A 162 17.32 0.78 -11.57
N PHE A 163 17.78 0.92 -10.33
CA PHE A 163 17.57 -0.05 -9.25
C PHE A 163 16.67 0.56 -8.17
N ASP A 164 15.49 -0.03 -7.97
CA ASP A 164 14.59 0.25 -6.84
C ASP A 164 14.83 -0.78 -5.75
N VAL A 165 15.34 -0.32 -4.60
CA VAL A 165 15.72 -1.21 -3.50
C VAL A 165 14.74 -1.00 -2.35
N GLY A 166 14.21 -2.11 -1.83
CA GLY A 166 13.39 -2.12 -0.64
C GLY A 166 14.02 -1.31 0.49
N GLY A 167 13.23 -0.42 1.10
CA GLY A 167 13.73 0.48 2.13
C GLY A 167 13.31 0.13 3.56
N GLN A 168 12.75 -1.06 3.77
CA GLN A 168 12.60 -1.65 5.10
C GLN A 168 13.99 -1.93 5.71
N ARG A 169 14.10 -1.90 7.06
CA ARG A 169 15.38 -2.02 7.77
C ARG A 169 16.14 -3.31 7.40
N ASP A 170 15.44 -4.41 7.15
CA ASP A 170 16.06 -5.70 6.81
C ASP A 170 16.57 -5.76 5.37
N GLU A 171 15.96 -4.99 4.45
CA GLU A 171 16.38 -4.87 3.05
C GLU A 171 17.60 -3.95 2.88
N ARG A 172 17.92 -3.11 3.88
CA ARG A 172 19.11 -2.23 3.85
C ARG A 172 20.43 -3.00 3.74
N ARG A 173 20.48 -4.24 4.22
CA ARG A 173 21.69 -5.09 4.09
C ARG A 173 21.97 -5.48 2.64
N LYS A 174 20.95 -5.53 1.78
CA LYS A 174 21.08 -5.86 0.35
C LYS A 174 21.56 -4.67 -0.49
N TRP A 175 21.53 -3.45 0.06
CA TRP A 175 21.93 -2.24 -0.68
C TRP A 175 23.37 -2.32 -1.18
N ILE A 176 24.27 -2.94 -0.40
CA ILE A 176 25.69 -3.08 -0.77
C ILE A 176 25.90 -3.84 -2.09
N GLN A 177 24.94 -4.69 -2.49
CA GLN A 177 25.00 -5.45 -3.75
C GLN A 177 24.68 -4.59 -4.98
N CYS A 178 24.02 -3.43 -4.80
CA CYS A 178 23.64 -2.52 -5.88
C CYS A 178 24.60 -1.34 -6.07
N PHE A 179 25.67 -1.24 -5.28
CA PHE A 179 26.59 -0.09 -5.29
C PHE A 179 27.77 -0.23 -6.27
N ASN A 180 27.92 -1.35 -6.95
CA ASN A 180 28.97 -1.50 -7.97
C ASN A 180 28.55 -0.75 -9.25
N ASP A 181 29.40 0.18 -9.70
CA ASP A 181 29.25 0.98 -10.93
C ASP A 181 27.99 1.89 -11.02
N VAL A 182 27.54 2.44 -9.90
CA VAL A 182 26.44 3.41 -9.88
C VAL A 182 26.90 4.81 -10.31
N THR A 183 26.28 5.36 -11.36
CA THR A 183 26.57 6.73 -11.84
C THR A 183 26.00 7.81 -10.93
N ALA A 184 24.82 7.60 -10.35
CA ALA A 184 24.15 8.58 -9.49
C ALA A 184 23.16 7.92 -8.52
N ILE A 185 22.94 8.53 -7.35
CA ILE A 185 21.99 8.08 -6.33
C ILE A 185 20.86 9.11 -6.22
N ILE A 186 19.63 8.68 -6.48
CA ILE A 186 18.43 9.49 -6.25
C ILE A 186 17.87 9.14 -4.87
N PHE A 187 17.87 10.12 -3.97
CA PHE A 187 17.22 10.05 -2.67
C PHE A 187 15.87 10.75 -2.74
N CYS A 188 14.79 10.05 -2.38
CA CYS A 188 13.47 10.67 -2.23
C CYS A 188 13.16 10.77 -0.75
N GLY A 189 13.05 11.99 -0.24
CA GLY A 189 12.45 12.30 1.06
C GLY A 189 10.95 12.52 0.87
N GLY A 190 10.13 12.02 1.79
CA GLY A 190 8.71 12.36 1.81
C GLY A 190 8.58 13.78 2.36
N GLU A 191 8.32 14.78 1.51
CA GLU A 191 7.98 16.11 1.99
C GLU A 191 6.46 16.25 2.14
N SER A 192 6.04 16.61 3.35
CA SER A 192 4.76 17.22 3.74
C SER A 192 3.50 16.37 4.00
N SER A 193 3.39 15.07 3.66
CA SER A 193 2.24 14.25 4.13
C SER A 193 2.57 13.36 5.33
N SER A 194 3.85 13.05 5.54
CA SER A 194 4.32 12.13 6.59
C SER A 194 4.82 12.80 7.86
N TYR A 195 4.76 14.14 7.96
CA TYR A 195 5.32 14.87 9.12
C TYR A 195 4.64 14.50 10.44
N ASN A 196 3.37 14.08 10.38
CA ASN A 196 2.61 13.60 11.53
C ASN A 196 2.53 12.06 11.61
N MET A 197 3.19 11.32 10.70
CA MET A 197 3.12 9.86 10.68
C MET A 197 4.25 9.26 11.52
N VAL A 198 3.91 8.26 12.34
CA VAL A 198 4.89 7.55 13.18
C VAL A 198 5.74 6.64 12.30
N GLY A 199 7.06 6.64 12.47
CA GLY A 199 7.92 5.73 11.72
C GLY A 199 7.72 4.27 12.17
N THR A 200 7.84 3.32 11.23
CA THR A 200 7.91 1.87 11.54
C THR A 200 9.23 1.56 12.26
N GLY A 201 9.33 1.94 13.53
CA GLY A 201 10.42 1.60 14.44
C GLY A 201 9.80 0.87 15.62
N GLY A 202 10.17 -0.40 15.78
CA GLY A 202 9.63 -1.27 16.84
C GLY A 202 9.70 -0.63 18.21
N GLN A 203 8.69 -0.94 19.02
CA GLN A 203 8.72 -0.76 20.46
C GLN A 203 10.03 -1.36 21.00
N SER A 204 10.95 -0.52 21.45
CA SER A 204 11.96 -0.93 22.40
C SER A 204 11.23 -1.22 23.71
N GLY A 205 11.02 -2.50 24.02
CA GLY A 205 10.57 -2.92 25.34
C GLY A 205 11.54 -2.39 26.41
N PRO A 206 11.07 -2.10 27.63
CA PRO A 206 11.93 -1.66 28.71
C PRO A 206 12.88 -2.81 29.06
N THR A 207 14.19 -2.56 28.95
CA THR A 207 15.20 -3.40 29.58
C THR A 207 15.06 -3.26 31.09
N ALA A 208 14.71 -4.37 31.74
CA ALA A 208 14.94 -4.58 33.17
C ALA A 208 16.44 -4.86 33.42
#